data_AF-S5ZMA4-F1
#
_entry.id   AF-S5ZMA4-F1
#
_cell.length_a   1.000
_cell.length_b   1.000
_cell.length_c   1.000
_cell.angle_alpha   90.00
_cell.angle_beta   90.00
_cell.angle_gamma   90.00
#
_symmetry.space_group_name_H-M   'P 1'
#
loop_
_entity.id
_entity.type
_entity.pdbx_description
1 polymer ?
#
loop_
_entity_poly.entity_id
_entity_poly.type
_entity_poly.pdbx_seq_one_letter_code
_entity_poly.pdbx_strand_id
1 'polypeptide(L)'
;MSLKPKESDKLIPLFGGFCFFLSAIELMIPKPVPFFRIGLANLPILLGIDIFSFPAFCALLFIKVLGQAIISGTLFSYVFLFSLLGTFGAGLLMYSMRGIPRKAVSFIGISIAGAFISNFVQTVLAILFIFGKSARYIIPPLFFAGIITSFFLGLFANEFTQNSSWYENIINGKFKISFLHDYGDSYSRKSETKKLLPFNEKYLRCGSGIVLFLLLLFTDFLAVKTIVFGASLILCTADRQKINFTNLIVMFTVIIIFNLFPPAGKIVFGIFGFEITSEALLRGIEKAVILEGMIYISKWALNTEFNFKSKFGKTVSASLNVFQKLLSVKNEINPKNLIPTLDAILLSM
;
A
#
# COMPACT_ATOMS: atom_id res chain seq x y z
N MET A 1 -1.41 21.72 17.13
CA MET A 1 -1.14 20.28 16.96
C MET A 1 -1.05 19.66 18.35
N SER A 2 -2.00 18.80 18.77
CA SER A 2 -1.90 18.19 20.10
C SER A 2 -0.88 17.06 20.08
N LEU A 3 0.23 17.28 20.79
CA LEU A 3 1.31 16.30 20.97
C LEU A 3 1.06 15.38 22.17
N LYS A 4 0.05 15.69 23.01
CA LYS A 4 -0.28 14.86 24.17
C LYS A 4 -1.03 13.59 23.73
N PRO A 5 -0.65 12.42 24.26
CA PRO A 5 -1.31 11.17 23.94
C PRO A 5 -2.75 11.18 24.43
N LYS A 6 -3.66 10.66 23.62
CA LYS A 6 -5.07 10.47 23.96
C LYS A 6 -5.33 9.01 24.31
N GLU A 7 -6.36 8.75 25.13
CA GLU A 7 -6.87 7.39 25.36
C GLU A 7 -7.20 6.67 24.04
N SER A 8 -7.74 7.42 23.07
CA SER A 8 -8.04 6.93 21.72
C SER A 8 -6.82 6.44 20.94
N ASP A 9 -5.60 6.85 21.29
CA ASP A 9 -4.37 6.38 20.63
C ASP A 9 -4.14 4.87 20.83
N LYS A 10 -4.79 4.25 21.83
CA LYS A 10 -4.81 2.79 22.01
C LYS A 10 -5.52 2.06 20.86
N LEU A 11 -6.32 2.76 20.03
CA LEU A 11 -7.04 2.20 18.88
C LEU A 11 -6.19 2.06 17.61
N ILE A 12 -4.91 2.49 17.63
CA ILE A 12 -4.03 2.38 16.46
C ILE A 12 -4.02 0.95 15.86
N PRO A 13 -3.92 -0.14 16.66
CA PRO A 13 -3.96 -1.49 16.11
C PRO A 13 -5.22 -1.80 15.31
N LEU A 14 -6.38 -1.36 15.80
CA LEU A 14 -7.69 -1.58 15.18
C LEU A 14 -7.76 -0.86 13.81
N PHE A 15 -7.39 0.41 13.78
CA PHE A 15 -7.33 1.19 12.54
C PHE A 15 -6.29 0.63 11.56
N GLY A 16 -5.13 0.19 12.06
CA GLY A 16 -4.10 -0.46 11.25
C GLY A 16 -4.59 -1.77 10.63
N GLY A 17 -5.33 -2.59 11.38
CA GLY A 17 -5.95 -3.81 10.86
C GLY A 17 -7.01 -3.53 9.79
N PHE A 18 -7.81 -2.47 9.96
CA PHE A 18 -8.76 -2.03 8.94
C PHE A 18 -8.05 -1.51 7.67
N CYS A 19 -6.94 -0.78 7.82
CA CYS A 19 -6.07 -0.41 6.69
C CYS A 19 -5.59 -1.64 5.92
N PHE A 20 -5.16 -2.69 6.62
CA PHE A 20 -4.67 -3.93 6.01
C PHE A 20 -5.77 -4.68 5.29
N PHE A 21 -6.95 -4.75 5.88
CA PHE A 21 -8.13 -5.36 5.29
C PHE A 21 -8.53 -4.69 3.97
N LEU A 22 -8.68 -3.36 4.00
CA LEU A 22 -9.02 -2.59 2.80
C LEU A 22 -7.90 -2.62 1.75
N SER A 23 -6.62 -2.65 2.18
CA SER A 23 -5.51 -2.85 1.26
C SER A 23 -5.53 -4.22 0.60
N ALA A 24 -5.95 -5.28 1.29
CA ALA A 24 -6.07 -6.62 0.71
C ALA A 24 -7.18 -6.66 -0.35
N ILE A 25 -8.33 -6.02 -0.08
CA ILE A 25 -9.41 -5.86 -1.07
C ILE A 25 -8.90 -5.08 -2.29
N GLU A 26 -8.18 -3.98 -2.07
CA GLU A 26 -7.61 -3.17 -3.17
C GLU A 26 -6.65 -3.97 -4.05
N LEU A 27 -5.92 -4.96 -3.49
CA LEU A 27 -5.02 -5.82 -4.27
C LEU A 27 -5.74 -6.83 -5.17
N MET A 28 -7.02 -7.13 -4.90
CA MET A 28 -7.83 -8.02 -5.74
C MET A 28 -8.32 -7.31 -7.00
N ILE A 29 -8.31 -5.97 -7.03
CA ILE A 29 -8.72 -5.17 -8.18
C ILE A 29 -7.50 -5.01 -9.11
N PRO A 30 -7.59 -5.44 -10.38
CA PRO A 30 -6.49 -5.29 -11.33
C PRO A 30 -6.17 -3.80 -11.52
N LYS A 31 -4.88 -3.46 -11.42
CA LYS A 31 -4.44 -2.07 -11.48
C LYS A 31 -4.05 -1.72 -12.92
N PRO A 32 -4.52 -0.59 -13.48
CA PRO A 32 -4.15 -0.17 -14.82
C PRO A 32 -2.68 0.26 -14.92
N VAL A 33 -2.08 0.70 -13.81
CA VAL A 33 -0.70 1.22 -13.74
C VAL A 33 -0.05 0.82 -12.40
N PRO A 34 1.27 0.53 -12.38
CA PRO A 34 1.97 -0.07 -11.25
C PRO A 34 1.78 0.62 -9.90
N PHE A 35 1.82 1.95 -9.94
CA PHE A 35 1.80 2.80 -8.77
C PHE A 35 0.41 3.35 -8.44
N PHE A 36 -0.59 3.13 -9.31
CA PHE A 36 -1.93 3.63 -9.06
C PHE A 36 -2.57 2.91 -7.88
N ARG A 37 -3.23 3.70 -7.05
CA ARG A 37 -3.94 3.25 -5.88
C ARG A 37 -5.34 3.81 -5.90
N ILE A 38 -6.29 2.93 -5.67
CA ILE A 38 -7.70 3.31 -5.52
C ILE A 38 -7.86 4.12 -4.24
N GLY A 39 -7.07 3.78 -3.22
CA GLY A 39 -7.00 4.52 -1.97
C GLY A 39 -7.97 4.01 -0.90
N LEU A 40 -8.47 2.78 -1.01
CA LEU A 40 -9.41 2.22 -0.02
C LEU A 40 -8.78 2.20 1.38
N ALA A 41 -7.50 1.85 1.47
CA ALA A 41 -6.75 1.87 2.74
C ALA A 41 -6.56 3.29 3.35
N ASN A 42 -6.97 4.36 2.64
CA ASN A 42 -6.97 5.72 3.20
C ASN A 42 -8.23 6.02 4.01
N LEU A 43 -9.29 5.22 3.92
CA LEU A 43 -10.53 5.44 4.67
C LEU A 43 -10.32 5.44 6.19
N PRO A 44 -9.69 4.41 6.81
CA PRO A 44 -9.35 4.46 8.24
C PRO A 44 -8.50 5.67 8.62
N ILE A 45 -7.58 6.09 7.76
CA ILE A 45 -6.77 7.30 8.00
C ILE A 45 -7.67 8.53 8.04
N LEU A 46 -8.58 8.67 7.07
CA LEU A 46 -9.53 9.76 6.98
C LEU A 46 -10.46 9.82 8.21
N LEU A 47 -10.96 8.69 8.68
CA LEU A 47 -11.77 8.60 9.91
C LEU A 47 -10.95 8.92 11.17
N GLY A 48 -9.66 8.55 11.16
CA GLY A 48 -8.74 8.71 12.28
C GLY A 48 -8.28 10.15 12.53
N ILE A 49 -8.48 11.09 11.59
CA ILE A 49 -7.98 12.47 11.72
C ILE A 49 -8.53 13.17 12.98
N ASP A 50 -9.79 12.90 13.35
CA ASP A 50 -10.44 13.50 14.53
C ASP A 50 -10.17 12.72 15.82
N ILE A 51 -9.81 11.45 15.70
CA ILE A 51 -9.66 10.53 16.83
C ILE A 51 -8.27 10.65 17.44
N PHE A 52 -7.23 10.63 16.62
CA PHE A 52 -5.85 10.45 17.08
C PHE A 52 -5.13 11.77 17.42
N SER A 53 -4.16 11.67 18.34
CA SER A 53 -3.11 12.68 18.51
C SER A 53 -2.17 12.69 17.29
N PHE A 54 -1.39 13.74 17.11
CA PHE A 54 -0.51 13.82 15.93
C PHE A 54 0.53 12.67 15.87
N PRO A 55 1.25 12.34 16.97
CA PRO A 55 2.20 11.24 16.95
C PRO A 55 1.54 9.89 16.65
N ALA A 56 0.35 9.64 17.21
CA ALA A 56 -0.41 8.42 16.97
C ALA A 56 -0.91 8.32 15.52
N PHE A 57 -1.33 9.45 14.95
CA PHE A 57 -1.73 9.53 13.55
C PHE A 57 -0.55 9.21 12.61
N CYS A 58 0.63 9.79 12.85
CA CYS A 58 1.84 9.44 12.09
C CYS A 58 2.23 7.96 12.23
N ALA A 59 2.10 7.39 13.43
CA ALA A 59 2.31 5.96 13.64
C ALA A 59 1.32 5.12 12.81
N LEU A 60 0.05 5.51 12.75
CA LEU A 60 -0.95 4.84 11.90
C LEU A 60 -0.60 4.92 10.41
N LEU A 61 -0.15 6.08 9.91
CA LEU A 61 0.31 6.23 8.51
C LEU A 61 1.45 5.25 8.21
N PHE A 62 2.42 5.17 9.11
CA PHE A 62 3.57 4.28 8.96
C PHE A 62 3.15 2.80 9.01
N ILE A 63 2.30 2.42 9.97
CA ILE A 63 1.74 1.05 10.07
C ILE A 63 1.02 0.69 8.79
N LYS A 64 0.15 1.56 8.28
CA LYS A 64 -0.59 1.34 7.03
C LYS A 64 0.34 1.10 5.85
N VAL A 65 1.36 1.95 5.68
CA VAL A 65 2.33 1.81 4.58
C VAL A 65 3.14 0.52 4.71
N LEU A 66 3.66 0.23 5.90
CA LEU A 66 4.45 -0.97 6.16
C LEU A 66 3.63 -2.25 5.97
N GLY A 67 2.45 -2.34 6.58
CA GLY A 67 1.63 -3.53 6.45
C GLY A 67 1.14 -3.75 5.03
N GLN A 68 0.79 -2.69 4.29
CA GLN A 68 0.50 -2.79 2.86
C GLN A 68 1.69 -3.36 2.08
N ALA A 69 2.92 -2.92 2.38
CA ALA A 69 4.13 -3.39 1.72
C ALA A 69 4.47 -4.84 2.07
N ILE A 70 4.26 -5.26 3.31
CA ILE A 70 4.44 -6.65 3.75
C ILE A 70 3.38 -7.55 3.08
N ILE A 71 2.10 -7.17 3.10
CA ILE A 71 1.00 -7.94 2.51
C ILE A 71 1.18 -8.11 1.01
N SER A 72 1.66 -7.07 0.32
CA SER A 72 1.94 -7.12 -1.12
C SER A 72 3.31 -7.71 -1.47
N GLY A 73 4.20 -7.89 -0.49
CA GLY A 73 5.58 -8.33 -0.73
C GLY A 73 6.47 -7.29 -1.41
N THR A 74 6.15 -6.00 -1.31
CA THR A 74 6.79 -4.91 -2.08
C THR A 74 7.70 -3.98 -1.26
N LEU A 75 8.08 -4.37 -0.03
CA LEU A 75 8.86 -3.52 0.88
C LEU A 75 10.19 -3.04 0.29
N PHE A 76 10.89 -3.89 -0.46
CA PHE A 76 12.14 -3.54 -1.15
C PHE A 76 11.89 -3.19 -2.62
N SER A 77 10.94 -2.28 -2.88
CA SER A 77 10.62 -1.84 -4.24
C SER A 77 10.31 -0.35 -4.30
N TYR A 78 10.32 0.21 -5.51
CA TYR A 78 9.86 1.59 -5.76
C TYR A 78 8.42 1.83 -5.29
N VAL A 79 7.57 0.79 -5.31
CA VAL A 79 6.17 0.85 -4.87
C VAL A 79 6.09 1.24 -3.39
N PHE A 80 7.03 0.78 -2.55
CA PHE A 80 7.09 1.15 -1.14
C PHE A 80 7.43 2.63 -0.95
N LEU A 81 8.41 3.15 -1.67
CA LEU A 81 8.80 4.57 -1.58
C LEU A 81 7.66 5.49 -2.01
N PHE A 82 6.96 5.13 -3.10
CA PHE A 82 5.81 5.88 -3.63
C PHE A 82 4.63 5.81 -2.65
N SER A 83 4.43 4.66 -1.99
CA SER A 83 3.47 4.46 -0.90
C SER A 83 3.73 5.42 0.25
N LEU A 84 4.98 5.45 0.70
CA LEU A 84 5.40 6.13 1.91
C LEU A 84 5.24 7.63 1.74
N LEU A 85 5.89 8.19 0.72
CA LEU A 85 5.87 9.63 0.48
C LEU A 85 4.48 10.13 0.10
N GLY A 86 3.74 9.39 -0.74
CA GLY A 86 2.37 9.74 -1.10
C GLY A 86 1.41 9.70 0.10
N THR A 87 1.48 8.65 0.93
CA THR A 87 0.61 8.52 2.12
C THR A 87 0.96 9.56 3.19
N PHE A 88 2.25 9.82 3.44
CA PHE A 88 2.65 10.84 4.41
C PHE A 88 2.28 12.24 3.95
N GLY A 89 2.55 12.59 2.69
CA GLY A 89 2.14 13.89 2.13
C GLY A 89 0.63 14.11 2.24
N ALA A 90 -0.16 13.13 1.80
CA ALA A 90 -1.62 13.19 1.90
C ALA A 90 -2.11 13.23 3.34
N GLY A 91 -1.62 12.35 4.20
CA GLY A 91 -2.03 12.26 5.60
C GLY A 91 -1.72 13.53 6.39
N LEU A 92 -0.55 14.13 6.18
CA LEU A 92 -0.18 15.39 6.82
C LEU A 92 -1.09 16.55 6.37
N LEU A 93 -1.43 16.61 5.08
CA LEU A 93 -2.41 17.59 4.59
C LEU A 93 -3.78 17.35 5.23
N MET A 94 -4.28 16.11 5.20
CA MET A 94 -5.58 15.75 5.79
C MET A 94 -5.63 16.11 7.28
N TYR A 95 -4.57 15.81 8.04
CA TYR A 95 -4.48 16.14 9.46
C TYR A 95 -4.44 17.66 9.70
N SER A 96 -3.80 18.41 8.81
CA SER A 96 -3.76 19.89 8.88
C SER A 96 -5.13 20.50 8.60
N MET A 97 -5.90 19.91 7.68
CA MET A 97 -7.26 20.35 7.33
C MET A 97 -8.30 20.04 8.43
N ARG A 98 -7.96 19.24 9.44
CA ARG A 98 -8.84 18.91 10.58
C ARG A 98 -9.34 20.14 11.32
N GLY A 99 -8.55 21.21 11.38
CA GLY A 99 -8.92 22.46 12.07
C GLY A 99 -10.00 23.29 11.36
N ILE A 100 -10.31 22.95 10.10
CA ILE A 100 -11.31 23.65 9.30
C ILE A 100 -12.71 23.20 9.75
N PRO A 101 -13.67 24.12 9.97
CA PRO A 101 -15.02 23.73 10.36
C PRO A 101 -15.64 22.83 9.29
N ARG A 102 -16.31 21.76 9.73
CA ARG A 102 -16.89 20.75 8.83
C ARG A 102 -18.00 21.28 7.92
N LYS A 103 -18.59 22.42 8.28
CA LYS A 103 -19.53 23.17 7.43
C LYS A 103 -18.85 23.75 6.18
N ALA A 104 -17.56 24.08 6.25
CA ALA A 104 -16.79 24.60 5.12
C ALA A 104 -16.13 23.47 4.32
N VAL A 105 -15.59 22.45 5.00
CA VAL A 105 -14.94 21.30 4.35
C VAL A 105 -15.40 19.99 4.98
N SER A 106 -16.17 19.22 4.22
CA SER A 106 -16.60 17.87 4.61
C SER A 106 -15.49 16.84 4.43
N PHE A 107 -15.72 15.59 4.87
CA PHE A 107 -14.81 14.48 4.60
C PHE A 107 -14.56 14.24 3.11
N ILE A 108 -15.50 14.64 2.24
CA ILE A 108 -15.35 14.62 0.78
C ILE A 108 -14.18 15.51 0.35
N GLY A 109 -14.18 16.78 0.80
CA GLY A 109 -13.13 17.73 0.46
C GLY A 109 -11.75 17.32 0.99
N ILE A 110 -11.68 16.82 2.23
CA ILE A 110 -10.44 16.31 2.83
C ILE A 110 -9.90 15.10 2.06
N SER A 111 -10.79 14.17 1.67
CA SER A 111 -10.45 12.99 0.88
C SER A 111 -9.88 13.36 -0.49
N ILE A 112 -10.56 14.26 -1.22
CA ILE A 112 -10.12 14.74 -2.54
C ILE A 112 -8.76 15.45 -2.44
N ALA A 113 -8.59 16.34 -1.47
CA ALA A 113 -7.35 17.07 -1.27
C ALA A 113 -6.18 16.13 -0.96
N GLY A 114 -6.40 15.12 -0.11
CA GLY A 114 -5.38 14.11 0.17
C GLY A 114 -5.08 13.21 -1.04
N ALA A 115 -6.07 12.81 -1.82
CA ALA A 115 -5.86 12.05 -3.06
C ALA A 115 -5.06 12.85 -4.08
N PHE A 116 -5.34 14.14 -4.22
CA PHE A 116 -4.58 15.05 -5.08
C PHE A 116 -3.10 15.10 -4.66
N ILE A 117 -2.80 15.31 -3.37
CA ILE A 117 -1.40 15.33 -2.89
C ILE A 117 -0.72 13.98 -3.06
N SER A 118 -1.39 12.87 -2.75
CA SER A 118 -0.81 11.53 -2.93
C SER A 118 -0.44 11.30 -4.40
N ASN A 119 -1.35 11.59 -5.33
CA ASN A 119 -1.13 11.42 -6.76
C ASN A 119 -0.06 12.37 -7.28
N PHE A 120 0.00 13.61 -6.77
CA PHE A 120 1.03 14.57 -7.11
C PHE A 120 2.42 14.08 -6.69
N VAL A 121 2.60 13.70 -5.43
CA VAL A 121 3.87 13.17 -4.93
C VAL A 121 4.28 11.91 -5.71
N GLN A 122 3.36 10.98 -5.94
CA GLN A 122 3.64 9.76 -6.71
C GLN A 122 4.00 10.05 -8.17
N THR A 123 3.35 11.03 -8.79
CA THR A 123 3.64 11.46 -10.16
C THR A 123 5.02 12.09 -10.25
N VAL A 124 5.37 12.97 -9.32
CA VAL A 124 6.70 13.59 -9.27
C VAL A 124 7.77 12.52 -9.11
N LEU A 125 7.56 11.55 -8.21
CA LEU A 125 8.49 10.42 -8.04
C LEU A 125 8.55 9.53 -9.28
N ALA A 126 7.42 9.27 -9.95
CA ALA A 126 7.37 8.51 -11.19
C ALA A 126 8.16 9.18 -12.31
N ILE A 127 8.06 10.50 -12.45
CA ILE A 127 8.81 11.29 -13.42
C ILE A 127 10.30 11.27 -13.09
N LEU A 128 10.68 11.49 -11.82
CA LEU A 128 12.08 11.58 -11.43
C LEU A 128 12.82 10.24 -11.46
N PHE A 129 12.19 9.17 -10.96
CA PHE A 129 12.87 7.88 -10.76
C PHE A 129 12.59 6.84 -11.84
N ILE A 130 11.47 6.93 -12.58
CA ILE A 130 11.03 5.84 -13.45
C ILE A 130 10.91 6.25 -14.90
N PHE A 131 9.97 7.15 -15.23
CA PHE A 131 9.52 7.37 -16.61
C PHE A 131 10.13 8.61 -17.27
N GLY A 132 10.80 9.48 -16.52
CA GLY A 132 11.30 10.75 -17.05
C GLY A 132 10.15 11.67 -17.50
N LYS A 133 10.46 12.58 -18.43
CA LYS A 133 9.51 13.58 -18.97
C LYS A 133 8.27 12.95 -19.65
N SER A 134 8.34 11.68 -20.03
CA SER A 134 7.28 10.95 -20.73
C SER A 134 6.08 10.60 -19.84
N ALA A 135 6.24 10.61 -18.52
CA ALA A 135 5.13 10.37 -17.59
C ALA A 135 4.07 11.50 -17.60
N ARG A 136 4.32 12.64 -18.28
CA ARG A 136 3.37 13.77 -18.34
C ARG A 136 2.01 13.39 -18.93
N TYR A 137 1.96 12.44 -19.87
CA TYR A 137 0.71 11.98 -20.49
C TYR A 137 -0.15 11.10 -19.57
N ILE A 138 0.44 10.54 -18.50
CA ILE A 138 -0.26 9.68 -17.53
C ILE A 138 -0.99 10.51 -16.47
N ILE A 139 -0.56 11.76 -16.28
CA ILE A 139 -1.03 12.62 -15.19
C ILE A 139 -2.55 12.84 -15.26
N PRO A 140 -3.14 13.28 -16.39
CA PRO A 140 -4.55 13.65 -16.38
C PRO A 140 -5.50 12.48 -16.05
N PRO A 141 -5.36 11.28 -16.67
CA PRO A 141 -6.19 10.13 -16.32
C PRO A 141 -6.02 9.68 -14.86
N LEU A 142 -4.79 9.69 -14.34
CA LEU A 142 -4.49 9.27 -12.97
C LEU A 142 -5.16 10.17 -11.93
N PHE A 143 -5.07 11.49 -12.14
CA PHE A 143 -5.70 12.47 -11.26
C PHE A 143 -7.22 12.41 -11.33
N PHE A 144 -7.78 12.26 -12.53
CA PHE A 144 -9.22 12.13 -12.70
C PHE A 144 -9.76 10.88 -12.00
N ALA A 145 -9.12 9.72 -12.19
CA ALA A 145 -9.50 8.49 -11.48
C ALA A 145 -9.39 8.65 -9.96
N GLY A 146 -8.33 9.31 -9.47
CA GLY A 146 -8.14 9.58 -8.04
C GLY A 146 -9.21 10.50 -7.44
N ILE A 147 -9.68 11.51 -8.18
CA ILE A 147 -10.78 12.39 -7.74
C ILE A 147 -12.07 11.57 -7.61
N ILE A 148 -12.38 10.74 -8.60
CA ILE A 148 -13.59 9.89 -8.56
C ILE A 148 -13.56 8.95 -7.36
N THR A 149 -12.46 8.20 -7.17
CA THR A 149 -12.38 7.24 -6.06
C THR A 149 -12.44 7.94 -4.70
N SER A 150 -11.74 9.07 -4.55
CA SER A 150 -11.71 9.83 -3.30
C SER A 150 -13.03 10.52 -2.97
N PHE A 151 -13.81 10.93 -3.98
CA PHE A 151 -15.16 11.45 -3.80
C PHE A 151 -16.06 10.40 -3.14
N PHE A 152 -16.14 9.18 -3.70
CA PHE A 152 -16.93 8.10 -3.10
C PHE A 152 -16.42 7.69 -1.71
N LEU A 153 -15.10 7.67 -1.52
CA LEU A 153 -14.51 7.35 -0.22
C LEU A 153 -14.86 8.40 0.84
N GLY A 154 -14.86 9.67 0.45
CA GLY A 154 -15.23 10.78 1.32
C GLY A 154 -16.73 10.85 1.60
N LEU A 155 -17.58 10.50 0.63
CA LEU A 155 -19.01 10.31 0.85
C LEU A 155 -19.26 9.22 1.89
N PHE A 156 -18.62 8.06 1.71
CA PHE A 156 -18.73 6.96 2.66
C PHE A 156 -18.26 7.36 4.06
N ALA A 157 -17.11 8.06 4.17
CA ALA A 157 -16.61 8.52 5.46
C ALA A 157 -17.56 9.51 6.15
N ASN A 158 -18.21 10.38 5.38
CA ASN A 158 -19.18 11.34 5.90
C ASN A 158 -20.44 10.63 6.41
N GLU A 159 -20.98 9.70 5.63
CA GLU A 159 -22.15 8.90 6.02
C GLU A 159 -21.86 8.00 7.22
N PHE A 160 -20.69 7.36 7.23
CA PHE A 160 -20.25 6.52 8.34
C PHE A 160 -20.11 7.33 9.62
N THR A 161 -19.51 8.52 9.55
CA THR A 161 -19.35 9.40 10.73
C THR A 161 -20.69 9.87 11.31
N GLN A 162 -21.73 10.01 10.49
CA GLN A 162 -23.05 10.47 10.95
C GLN A 162 -23.92 9.34 11.51
N ASN A 163 -23.81 8.12 10.98
CA ASN A 163 -24.71 7.02 11.31
C ASN A 163 -24.06 5.90 12.16
N SER A 164 -22.74 5.90 12.35
CA SER A 164 -22.03 4.87 13.11
C SER A 164 -22.08 5.16 14.61
N SER A 165 -22.73 4.27 15.36
CA SER A 165 -22.74 4.31 16.82
C SER A 165 -21.35 4.02 17.40
N TRP A 166 -20.56 3.18 16.71
CA TRP A 166 -19.17 2.92 17.08
C TRP A 166 -18.30 4.17 17.01
N TYR A 167 -18.39 4.93 15.92
CA TYR A 167 -17.60 6.14 15.71
C TYR A 167 -17.94 7.21 16.74
N GLU A 168 -19.24 7.40 17.02
CA GLU A 168 -19.72 8.29 18.08
C GLU A 168 -19.18 7.88 19.46
N ASN A 169 -19.22 6.59 19.79
CA ASN A 169 -18.71 6.07 21.06
C ASN A 169 -17.21 6.33 21.25
N ILE A 170 -16.42 6.30 20.16
CA ILE A 170 -14.98 6.60 20.20
C ILE A 170 -14.74 8.09 20.42
N ILE A 171 -15.43 8.96 19.69
CA ILE A 171 -15.26 10.41 19.83
C ILE A 171 -15.65 10.86 21.23
N ASN A 172 -16.73 10.30 21.78
CA ASN A 172 -17.21 10.61 23.12
C ASN A 172 -16.40 9.93 24.24
N GLY A 173 -15.37 9.15 23.91
CA GLY A 173 -14.52 8.46 24.89
C GLY A 173 -15.22 7.36 25.68
N LYS A 174 -16.40 6.91 25.23
CA LYS A 174 -17.19 5.84 25.87
C LYS A 174 -16.74 4.45 25.46
N PHE A 175 -16.03 4.33 24.34
CA PHE A 175 -15.52 3.06 23.85
C PHE A 175 -14.29 2.61 24.65
N LYS A 176 -14.45 1.59 25.50
CA LYS A 176 -13.34 0.90 26.17
C LYS A 176 -12.96 -0.34 25.38
N ILE A 177 -11.70 -0.39 24.95
CA ILE A 177 -11.14 -1.57 24.27
C ILE A 177 -10.93 -2.68 25.31
N SER A 178 -11.80 -3.70 25.32
CA SER A 178 -11.57 -4.93 26.10
C SER A 178 -10.64 -5.92 25.39
N PHE A 179 -10.56 -5.85 24.06
CA PHE A 179 -9.98 -6.90 23.20
C PHE A 179 -8.44 -6.92 23.08
N LEU A 180 -7.74 -5.80 23.30
CA LEU A 180 -6.28 -5.72 23.07
C LEU A 180 -5.43 -6.41 24.16
N HIS A 181 -6.00 -6.70 25.33
CA HIS A 181 -5.27 -7.32 26.45
C HIS A 181 -5.18 -8.86 26.35
N ASP A 182 -6.05 -9.50 25.55
CA ASP A 182 -6.28 -10.95 25.60
C ASP A 182 -5.58 -11.73 24.47
N TYR A 183 -4.96 -11.03 23.51
CA TYR A 183 -4.42 -11.67 22.28
C TYR A 183 -2.89 -11.58 22.12
N GLY A 184 -2.18 -11.00 23.09
CA GLY A 184 -0.71 -11.00 23.11
C GLY A 184 -0.11 -12.42 23.09
N ASP A 185 -0.85 -13.40 23.62
CA ASP A 185 -0.38 -14.79 23.77
C ASP A 185 -0.86 -15.73 22.65
N SER A 186 -1.94 -15.38 21.94
CA SER A 186 -2.63 -16.30 21.03
C SER A 186 -1.96 -16.45 19.65
N TYR A 187 -1.25 -15.43 19.16
CA TYR A 187 -0.49 -15.54 17.90
C TYR A 187 0.77 -16.39 18.06
N SER A 188 1.32 -16.44 19.28
CA SER A 188 2.46 -17.31 19.59
C SER A 188 2.10 -18.80 19.48
N ARG A 189 0.82 -19.17 19.61
CA ARG A 189 0.33 -20.56 19.51
C ARG A 189 -0.10 -21.01 18.11
N LYS A 190 -0.70 -20.14 17.29
CA LYS A 190 -1.19 -20.53 15.94
C LYS A 190 -0.10 -20.62 14.86
N SER A 191 1.09 -20.07 15.11
CA SER A 191 2.28 -20.19 14.25
C SER A 191 2.85 -21.63 14.20
N GLU A 192 2.46 -22.52 15.12
CA GLU A 192 3.06 -23.87 15.26
C GLU A 192 2.79 -24.84 14.10
N THR A 193 1.87 -24.57 13.17
CA THR A 193 1.49 -25.54 12.11
C THR A 193 2.16 -25.33 10.75
N LYS A 194 2.92 -24.24 10.54
CA LYS A 194 3.80 -24.06 9.37
C LYS A 194 5.23 -24.31 9.81
N LYS A 195 5.95 -25.24 9.16
CA LYS A 195 7.38 -25.50 9.44
C LYS A 195 8.14 -24.18 9.57
N LEU A 196 8.53 -23.82 10.80
CA LEU A 196 9.37 -22.67 11.07
C LEU A 196 10.70 -22.93 10.36
N LEU A 197 11.00 -22.18 9.30
CA LEU A 197 12.34 -22.19 8.69
C LEU A 197 13.34 -21.86 9.82
N PRO A 198 14.42 -22.65 9.99
CA PRO A 198 15.40 -22.42 11.05
C PRO A 198 15.92 -20.99 11.00
N PHE A 199 16.25 -20.41 12.16
CA PHE A 199 16.60 -18.99 12.31
C PHE A 199 17.62 -18.51 11.27
N ASN A 200 18.62 -19.34 10.95
CA ASN A 200 19.67 -19.06 9.96
C ASN A 200 19.13 -18.89 8.54
N GLU A 201 18.10 -19.62 8.14
CA GLU A 201 17.51 -19.53 6.80
C GLU A 201 16.75 -18.22 6.58
N LYS A 202 16.19 -17.62 7.64
CA LYS A 202 15.51 -16.32 7.54
C LYS A 202 16.49 -15.19 7.20
N TYR A 203 17.63 -15.14 7.89
CA TYR A 203 18.68 -14.15 7.61
C TYR A 203 19.36 -14.41 6.28
N LEU A 204 19.55 -15.69 5.91
CA LEU A 204 20.10 -16.04 4.61
C LEU A 204 19.18 -15.60 3.47
N ARG A 205 17.86 -15.78 3.60
CA ARG A 205 16.86 -15.30 2.63
C ARG A 205 16.84 -13.78 2.52
N CYS A 206 16.80 -13.06 3.64
CA CYS A 206 16.85 -11.59 3.63
C CYS A 206 18.19 -11.09 3.07
N GLY A 207 19.31 -11.68 3.47
CA GLY A 207 20.65 -11.31 3.01
C GLY A 207 20.83 -11.56 1.52
N SER A 208 20.46 -12.74 1.03
CA SER A 208 20.50 -13.07 -0.41
C SER A 208 19.55 -12.21 -1.22
N GLY A 209 18.36 -11.88 -0.70
CA GLY A 209 17.45 -10.92 -1.32
C GLY A 209 18.07 -9.51 -1.46
N ILE A 210 18.76 -9.02 -0.42
CA ILE A 210 19.48 -7.74 -0.48
C ILE A 210 20.61 -7.80 -1.52
N VAL A 211 21.37 -8.90 -1.58
CA VAL A 211 22.43 -9.07 -2.58
C VAL A 211 21.86 -9.06 -4.00
N LEU A 212 20.78 -9.80 -4.27
CA LEU A 212 20.10 -9.80 -5.57
C LEU A 212 19.57 -8.40 -5.92
N PHE A 213 19.03 -7.69 -4.94
CA PHE A 213 18.54 -6.32 -5.12
C PHE A 213 19.67 -5.35 -5.48
N LEU A 214 20.80 -5.41 -4.77
CA LEU A 214 21.98 -4.58 -5.08
C LEU A 214 22.55 -4.94 -6.45
N LEU A 215 22.66 -6.23 -6.78
CA LEU A 215 23.11 -6.69 -8.09
C LEU A 215 22.21 -6.16 -9.21
N LEU A 216 20.89 -6.16 -9.01
CA LEU A 216 19.93 -5.63 -9.97
C LEU A 216 20.08 -4.11 -10.20
N LEU A 217 20.34 -3.35 -9.14
CA LEU A 217 20.42 -1.88 -9.21
C LEU A 217 21.76 -1.34 -9.69
N PHE A 218 22.88 -1.97 -9.28
CA PHE A 218 24.22 -1.43 -9.50
C PHE A 218 24.97 -2.05 -10.69
N THR A 219 24.37 -3.02 -11.39
CA THR A 219 24.96 -3.58 -12.61
C THR A 219 24.50 -2.78 -13.84
N ASP A 220 25.38 -2.46 -14.77
CA ASP A 220 25.00 -1.77 -16.01
C ASP A 220 24.54 -2.72 -17.13
N PHE A 221 24.91 -4.00 -17.06
CA PHE A 221 24.59 -4.99 -18.09
C PHE A 221 23.15 -5.50 -18.00
N LEU A 222 22.34 -5.21 -19.03
CA LEU A 222 20.96 -5.67 -19.16
C LEU A 222 20.82 -7.20 -19.07
N ALA A 223 21.78 -7.95 -19.61
CA ALA A 223 21.78 -9.41 -19.54
C ALA A 223 21.81 -9.89 -18.08
N VAL A 224 22.66 -9.30 -17.24
CA VAL A 224 22.75 -9.65 -15.81
C VAL A 224 21.46 -9.32 -15.10
N LYS A 225 20.87 -8.13 -15.33
CA LYS A 225 19.56 -7.75 -14.75
C LYS A 225 18.47 -8.75 -15.11
N THR A 226 18.46 -9.21 -16.36
CA THR A 226 17.47 -10.18 -16.88
C THR A 226 17.65 -11.55 -16.22
N ILE A 227 18.90 -12.00 -16.05
CA ILE A 227 19.22 -13.25 -15.32
C ILE A 227 18.76 -13.14 -13.87
N VAL A 228 19.04 -12.02 -13.19
CA VAL A 228 18.61 -11.78 -11.80
C VAL A 228 17.09 -11.77 -11.67
N PHE A 229 16.39 -11.10 -12.59
CA PHE A 229 14.93 -11.12 -12.64
C PHE A 229 14.40 -12.54 -12.86
N GLY A 230 14.94 -13.29 -13.82
CA GLY A 230 14.57 -14.69 -14.07
C GLY A 230 14.81 -15.57 -12.84
N ALA A 231 15.95 -15.42 -12.17
CA ALA A 231 16.27 -16.12 -10.93
C ALA A 231 15.25 -15.79 -9.83
N SER A 232 14.84 -14.53 -9.68
CA SER A 232 13.82 -14.14 -8.70
C SER A 232 12.45 -14.78 -8.96
N LEU A 233 12.05 -14.91 -10.23
CA LEU A 233 10.81 -15.62 -10.60
C LEU A 233 10.90 -17.11 -10.27
N ILE A 234 12.04 -17.75 -10.57
CA ILE A 234 12.29 -19.16 -10.25
C ILE A 234 12.27 -19.38 -8.73
N LEU A 235 12.87 -18.49 -7.96
CA LEU A 235 12.85 -18.54 -6.50
C LEU A 235 11.43 -18.39 -5.95
N CYS A 236 10.63 -17.47 -6.50
CA CYS A 236 9.21 -17.32 -6.15
C CYS A 236 8.39 -18.59 -6.47
N THR A 237 8.58 -19.19 -7.64
CA THR A 237 7.85 -20.42 -8.02
C THR A 237 8.31 -21.63 -7.20
N ALA A 238 9.61 -21.75 -6.90
CA ALA A 238 10.16 -22.79 -6.04
C ALA A 238 9.55 -22.74 -4.62
N ASP A 239 9.33 -21.53 -4.09
CA ASP A 239 8.65 -21.29 -2.81
C ASP A 239 7.11 -21.39 -2.90
N ARG A 240 6.57 -21.86 -4.04
CA ARG A 240 5.13 -21.99 -4.34
C ARG A 240 4.33 -20.69 -4.18
N GLN A 241 4.97 -19.54 -4.37
CA GLN A 241 4.27 -18.27 -4.37
C GLN A 241 3.41 -18.12 -5.64
N LYS A 242 2.17 -17.66 -5.48
CA LYS A 242 1.31 -17.35 -6.62
C LYS A 242 1.87 -16.14 -7.37
N ILE A 243 2.29 -16.35 -8.62
CA ILE A 243 2.69 -15.30 -9.55
C ILE A 243 1.49 -14.94 -10.41
N ASN A 244 1.08 -13.67 -10.37
CA ASN A 244 0.01 -13.17 -11.24
C ASN A 244 0.62 -12.81 -12.59
N PHE A 245 0.75 -13.80 -13.48
CA PHE A 245 1.32 -13.60 -14.82
C PHE A 245 0.61 -12.52 -15.62
N THR A 246 -0.71 -12.37 -15.44
CA THR A 246 -1.49 -11.27 -16.04
C THR A 246 -0.93 -9.91 -15.63
N ASN A 247 -0.73 -9.69 -14.31
CA ASN A 247 -0.18 -8.43 -13.81
C ASN A 247 1.26 -8.23 -14.30
N LEU A 248 2.08 -9.28 -14.29
CA LEU A 248 3.47 -9.22 -14.78
C LEU A 248 3.50 -8.74 -16.25
N ILE A 249 2.73 -9.38 -17.13
CA ILE A 249 2.70 -9.05 -18.56
C ILE A 249 2.14 -7.64 -18.79
N VAL A 250 1.04 -7.29 -18.12
CA VAL A 250 0.45 -5.94 -18.24
C VAL A 250 1.46 -4.88 -17.81
N MET A 251 2.13 -5.07 -16.68
CA MET A 251 3.07 -4.09 -16.13
C MET A 251 4.32 -3.97 -17.01
N PHE A 252 4.86 -5.09 -17.47
CA PHE A 252 5.99 -5.11 -18.39
C PHE A 252 5.65 -4.37 -19.69
N THR A 253 4.48 -4.63 -20.25
CA THR A 253 3.98 -3.97 -21.48
C THR A 253 3.77 -2.47 -21.27
N VAL A 254 3.12 -2.08 -20.17
CA VAL A 254 2.84 -0.68 -19.83
C VAL A 254 4.15 0.10 -19.63
N ILE A 255 5.13 -0.48 -18.93
CA ILE A 255 6.44 0.17 -18.72
C ILE A 255 7.16 0.38 -20.04
N ILE A 256 7.16 -0.62 -20.93
CA ILE A 256 7.77 -0.48 -22.26
C ILE A 256 7.06 0.61 -23.06
N ILE A 257 5.74 0.54 -23.19
CA ILE A 257 4.95 1.51 -23.95
C ILE A 257 5.24 2.94 -23.50
N PHE A 258 5.26 3.22 -22.19
CA PHE A 258 5.54 4.56 -21.69
C PHE A 258 6.97 5.05 -21.96
N ASN A 259 7.92 4.12 -22.06
CA ASN A 259 9.30 4.46 -22.42
C ASN A 259 9.52 4.56 -23.93
N LEU A 260 8.52 4.25 -24.77
CA LEU A 260 8.57 4.49 -26.22
C LEU A 260 8.19 5.93 -26.61
N PHE A 261 7.40 6.63 -25.79
CA PHE A 261 6.99 8.02 -26.03
C PHE A 261 8.11 9.05 -26.22
N PRO A 262 9.27 8.97 -25.53
CA PRO A 262 10.43 9.81 -25.82
C PRO A 262 11.31 9.12 -26.89
N PRO A 263 11.18 9.47 -28.18
CA PRO A 263 12.05 8.90 -29.21
C PRO A 263 13.51 9.26 -28.88
N ALA A 264 14.39 8.26 -28.88
CA ALA A 264 15.83 8.48 -28.82
C ALA A 264 16.57 7.38 -29.56
N GLY A 265 17.61 7.76 -30.29
CA GLY A 265 18.36 6.84 -31.13
C GLY A 265 17.66 6.55 -32.45
N LYS A 266 18.01 5.40 -33.04
CA LYS A 266 17.59 5.05 -34.41
C LYS A 266 16.13 4.59 -34.45
N ILE A 267 15.39 5.02 -35.47
CA ILE A 267 14.03 4.56 -35.73
C ILE A 267 14.10 3.11 -36.21
N VAL A 268 13.41 2.22 -35.51
CA VAL A 268 13.32 0.79 -35.85
C VAL A 268 12.01 0.50 -36.56
N PHE A 269 10.93 1.15 -36.12
CA PHE A 269 9.59 0.93 -36.66
C PHE A 269 8.73 2.18 -36.49
N GLY A 270 7.84 2.48 -37.43
CA GLY A 270 6.89 3.58 -37.36
C GLY A 270 5.48 3.08 -37.54
N ILE A 271 4.57 3.40 -36.60
CA ILE A 271 3.14 3.07 -36.70
C ILE A 271 2.34 4.34 -36.51
N PHE A 272 1.50 4.72 -37.48
CA PHE A 272 0.58 5.88 -37.38
C PHE A 272 1.25 7.18 -36.87
N GLY A 273 2.45 7.49 -37.35
CA GLY A 273 3.21 8.69 -36.94
C GLY A 273 3.92 8.59 -35.59
N PHE A 274 3.88 7.42 -34.94
CA PHE A 274 4.63 7.12 -33.72
C PHE A 274 5.91 6.37 -34.06
N GLU A 275 7.06 6.99 -33.82
CA GLU A 275 8.38 6.43 -34.11
C GLU A 275 8.90 5.61 -32.92
N ILE A 276 8.96 4.30 -33.11
CA ILE A 276 9.57 3.37 -32.17
C ILE A 276 11.08 3.36 -32.45
N THR A 277 11.84 3.84 -31.48
CA THR A 277 13.31 3.91 -31.57
C THR A 277 13.97 2.80 -30.75
N SER A 278 15.14 2.33 -31.21
CA SER A 278 15.84 1.18 -30.61
C SER A 278 16.22 1.44 -29.16
N GLU A 279 16.70 2.64 -28.83
CA GLU A 279 17.12 2.99 -27.48
C GLU A 279 15.93 3.22 -26.55
N ALA A 280 14.81 3.73 -27.06
CA ALA A 280 13.57 3.83 -26.28
C ALA A 280 13.04 2.44 -25.89
N LEU A 281 13.07 1.48 -26.82
CA LEU A 281 12.68 0.10 -26.55
C LEU A 281 13.61 -0.56 -25.53
N LEU A 282 14.92 -0.44 -25.70
CA LEU A 282 15.90 -1.06 -24.81
C LEU A 282 15.84 -0.48 -23.40
N ARG A 283 15.70 0.86 -23.26
CA ARG A 283 15.46 1.51 -21.96
C ARG A 283 14.14 1.08 -21.32
N GLY A 284 13.10 0.88 -22.12
CA GLY A 284 11.81 0.37 -21.65
C GLY A 284 11.92 -1.05 -21.09
N ILE A 285 12.59 -1.94 -21.81
CA ILE A 285 12.85 -3.32 -21.37
C ILE A 285 13.70 -3.31 -20.11
N GLU A 286 14.79 -2.54 -20.08
CA GLU A 286 15.66 -2.43 -18.91
C GLU A 286 14.91 -1.98 -17.66
N LYS A 287 14.10 -0.92 -17.77
CA LYS A 287 13.27 -0.46 -16.65
C LYS A 287 12.23 -1.49 -16.24
N ALA A 288 11.61 -2.18 -17.19
CA ALA A 288 10.64 -3.23 -16.88
C ALA A 288 11.30 -4.36 -16.07
N VAL A 289 12.49 -4.82 -16.51
CA VAL A 289 13.29 -5.84 -15.81
C VAL A 289 13.69 -5.37 -14.40
N ILE A 290 14.16 -4.14 -14.24
CA ILE A 290 14.55 -3.61 -12.92
C ILE A 290 13.33 -3.51 -11.99
N LEU A 291 12.24 -2.90 -12.46
CA LEU A 291 11.08 -2.62 -11.61
C LEU A 291 10.34 -3.91 -11.20
N GLU A 292 10.14 -4.84 -12.14
CA GLU A 292 9.57 -6.15 -11.84
C GLU A 292 10.55 -6.98 -10.98
N GLY A 293 11.85 -6.95 -11.29
CA GLY A 293 12.88 -7.61 -10.48
C GLY A 293 12.85 -7.18 -9.02
N MET A 294 12.75 -5.88 -8.74
CA MET A 294 12.61 -5.37 -7.36
C MET A 294 11.37 -5.95 -6.67
N ILE A 295 10.24 -6.04 -7.36
CA ILE A 295 8.99 -6.57 -6.80
C ILE A 295 9.15 -8.05 -6.46
N TYR A 296 9.67 -8.88 -7.36
CA TYR A 296 9.77 -10.33 -7.12
C TYR A 296 10.91 -10.71 -6.15
N ILE A 297 12.05 -10.02 -6.19
CA ILE A 297 13.10 -10.16 -5.18
C ILE A 297 12.54 -9.83 -3.79
N SER A 298 11.83 -8.70 -3.68
CA SER A 298 11.16 -8.29 -2.44
C SER A 298 10.14 -9.34 -1.99
N LYS A 299 9.30 -9.83 -2.90
CA LYS A 299 8.24 -10.80 -2.60
C LYS A 299 8.78 -12.14 -2.11
N TRP A 300 9.88 -12.60 -2.69
CA TRP A 300 10.58 -13.80 -2.23
C TRP A 300 11.27 -13.57 -0.88
N ALA A 301 12.04 -12.48 -0.74
CA ALA A 301 12.78 -12.18 0.49
C ALA A 301 11.85 -12.02 1.71
N LEU A 302 10.64 -11.49 1.51
CA LEU A 302 9.65 -11.25 2.55
C LEU A 302 8.72 -12.45 2.81
N ASN A 303 8.93 -13.60 2.17
CA ASN A 303 8.13 -14.81 2.36
C ASN A 303 8.41 -15.54 3.68
N THR A 304 8.56 -14.80 4.77
CA THR A 304 8.91 -15.35 6.09
C THR A 304 8.10 -14.66 7.19
N GLU A 305 7.81 -15.38 8.26
CA GLU A 305 7.16 -14.78 9.43
C GLU A 305 8.14 -13.85 10.15
N PHE A 306 7.83 -12.54 10.10
CA PHE A 306 8.53 -11.48 10.82
C PHE A 306 8.06 -11.43 12.27
N ASN A 307 8.96 -11.73 13.20
CA ASN A 307 8.66 -11.63 14.63
C ASN A 307 9.17 -10.28 15.15
N PHE A 308 8.28 -9.30 15.27
CA PHE A 308 8.68 -7.96 15.67
C PHE A 308 8.68 -7.82 17.20
N LYS A 309 9.84 -7.98 17.84
CA LYS A 309 10.00 -7.86 19.31
C LYS A 309 9.90 -6.42 19.84
N SER A 310 9.96 -5.40 18.98
CA SER A 310 9.91 -3.99 19.40
C SER A 310 8.50 -3.54 19.79
N LYS A 311 8.37 -2.44 20.54
CA LYS A 311 7.08 -1.83 20.92
C LYS A 311 6.20 -1.55 19.69
N PHE A 312 6.80 -1.01 18.63
CA PHE A 312 6.15 -0.80 17.33
C PHE A 312 5.75 -2.13 16.67
N GLY A 313 6.61 -3.12 16.78
CA GLY A 313 6.37 -4.49 16.35
C GLY A 313 5.11 -5.10 16.94
N LYS A 314 4.90 -4.93 18.24
CA LYS A 314 3.67 -5.37 18.94
C LYS A 314 2.42 -4.69 18.36
N THR A 315 2.50 -3.40 18.03
CA THR A 315 1.39 -2.67 17.39
C THR A 315 1.07 -3.21 16.00
N VAL A 316 2.10 -3.47 15.17
CA VAL A 316 1.92 -4.07 13.84
C VAL A 316 1.33 -5.48 13.93
N SER A 317 1.84 -6.30 14.87
CA SER A 317 1.32 -7.65 15.13
C SER A 317 -0.15 -7.60 15.57
N ALA A 318 -0.51 -6.69 16.48
CA ALA A 318 -1.90 -6.50 16.87
C ALA A 318 -2.79 -6.04 15.71
N SER A 319 -2.30 -5.18 14.81
CA SER A 319 -3.01 -4.82 13.57
C SER A 319 -3.21 -6.01 12.63
N LEU A 320 -2.21 -6.89 12.49
CA LEU A 320 -2.35 -8.12 11.70
C LEU A 320 -3.40 -9.07 12.29
N ASN A 321 -3.53 -9.12 13.62
CA ASN A 321 -4.57 -9.93 14.27
C ASN A 321 -5.98 -9.39 13.99
N VAL A 322 -6.16 -8.06 14.10
CA VAL A 322 -7.42 -7.41 13.72
C VAL A 322 -7.75 -7.68 12.25
N PHE A 323 -6.76 -7.57 11.37
CA PHE A 323 -6.93 -7.91 9.95
C PHE A 323 -7.41 -9.35 9.74
N GLN A 324 -6.84 -10.33 10.44
CA GLN A 324 -7.28 -11.73 10.35
C GLN A 324 -8.73 -11.91 10.85
N LYS A 325 -9.12 -11.24 11.95
CA LYS A 325 -10.50 -11.27 12.45
C LYS A 325 -11.47 -10.67 11.41
N LEU A 326 -11.13 -9.54 10.80
CA LEU A 326 -11.90 -8.94 9.72
C LEU A 326 -12.03 -9.88 8.51
N LEU A 327 -10.98 -10.61 8.17
CA LEU A 327 -11.03 -11.63 7.12
C LEU A 327 -11.95 -12.81 7.48
N SER A 328 -12.02 -13.23 8.75
CA SER A 328 -12.91 -14.32 9.16
C SER A 328 -14.39 -13.94 9.11
N VAL A 329 -14.72 -12.69 9.42
CA VAL A 329 -16.11 -12.18 9.40
C VAL A 329 -16.49 -11.54 8.06
N LYS A 330 -15.64 -11.64 7.02
CA LYS A 330 -15.87 -10.99 5.72
C LYS A 330 -17.21 -11.36 5.08
N ASN A 331 -17.70 -12.58 5.35
CA ASN A 331 -18.96 -13.09 4.79
C ASN A 331 -20.19 -12.48 5.47
N GLU A 332 -20.02 -11.91 6.66
CA GLU A 332 -21.10 -11.20 7.36
C GLU A 332 -21.33 -9.80 6.78
N ILE A 333 -20.34 -9.22 6.09
CA ILE A 333 -20.42 -7.88 5.50
C ILE A 333 -21.39 -7.87 4.32
N ASN A 334 -22.61 -7.37 4.56
CA ASN A 334 -23.62 -7.23 3.53
C ASN A 334 -23.42 -5.92 2.73
N PRO A 335 -23.16 -5.96 1.41
CA PRO A 335 -22.94 -4.77 0.61
C PRO A 335 -24.17 -3.85 0.51
N LYS A 336 -25.40 -4.36 0.73
CA LYS A 336 -26.62 -3.55 0.72
C LYS A 336 -26.80 -2.71 2.00
N ASN A 337 -26.28 -3.20 3.13
CA ASN A 337 -26.34 -2.55 4.45
C ASN A 337 -24.92 -2.42 5.02
N LEU A 338 -24.02 -1.79 4.26
CA LEU A 338 -22.58 -1.79 4.59
C LEU A 338 -22.29 -1.11 5.94
N ILE A 339 -22.89 0.06 6.20
CA ILE A 339 -22.62 0.86 7.41
C ILE A 339 -23.10 0.14 8.68
N PRO A 340 -24.38 -0.29 8.81
CA PRO A 340 -24.84 -0.98 10.03
C PRO A 340 -24.08 -2.28 10.31
N THR A 341 -23.72 -3.02 9.27
CA THR A 341 -22.98 -4.28 9.42
C THR A 341 -21.55 -4.06 9.89
N LEU A 342 -20.85 -3.08 9.30
CA LEU A 342 -19.51 -2.69 9.74
C LEU A 342 -19.54 -2.13 11.17
N ASP A 343 -20.55 -1.32 11.50
CA ASP A 343 -20.75 -0.75 12.83
C ASP A 343 -20.92 -1.86 13.88
N ALA A 344 -21.77 -2.85 13.61
CA ALA A 344 -21.98 -4.00 14.48
C ALA A 344 -20.69 -4.83 14.69
N ILE A 345 -19.96 -5.10 13.60
CA ILE A 345 -18.68 -5.83 13.67
C ILE A 345 -17.67 -5.06 14.53
N LEU A 346 -17.54 -3.74 14.33
CA LEU A 346 -16.61 -2.91 15.08
C LEU A 346 -17.01 -2.72 16.55
N LEU A 347 -18.30 -2.71 16.87
CA LEU A 347 -18.81 -2.71 18.26
C LEU A 347 -18.56 -4.05 18.97
N SER A 348 -18.63 -5.17 18.24
CA SER A 348 -18.35 -6.51 18.78
C SER A 348 -16.86 -6.79 19.03
N MET A 349 -15.98 -5.85 18.64
CA MET A 349 -14.56 -6.13 18.49
C MET A 349 -13.73 -6.11 19.75
#